data_AF-A0A937T5X4-F1
#
_entry.id   AF-A0A937T5X4-F1
#
_cell.length_a   1.000
_cell.length_b   1.000
_cell.length_c   1.000
_cell.angle_alpha   90.00
_cell.angle_beta   90.00
_cell.angle_gamma   90.00
#
_symmetry.space_group_name_H-M   'P 1'
#
loop_
_entity.id
_entity.type
_entity.pdbx_description
1 polymer ?
#
loop_
_entity_poly.entity_id
_entity_poly.type
_entity_poly.pdbx_seq_one_letter_code
_entity_poly.pdbx_strand_id
1 'polypeptide(L)' 'MKERVKFFTHISGQGSTVADTELEGIINEWLASTEGKIASITQSESNRDSRGQHITVCVWYRPDEAGSS' A
#
# COMPACT_ATOMS: atom_id res chain seq x y z
N MET A 1 -20.87 -3.81 -4.47
CA MET A 1 -19.55 -3.76 -3.80
C MET A 1 -18.98 -2.35 -3.91
N LYS A 2 -18.58 -1.75 -2.78
CA LYS A 2 -17.90 -0.45 -2.77
C LYS A 2 -16.39 -0.68 -2.80
N GLU A 3 -15.70 -0.02 -3.72
CA GLU A 3 -14.23 -0.03 -3.76
C GLU A 3 -13.68 0.65 -2.49
N ARG A 4 -12.61 0.08 -1.95
CA ARG A 4 -11.88 0.57 -0.78
C ARG A 4 -10.44 0.86 -1.17
N VAL A 5 -9.78 1.74 -0.40
CA VAL A 5 -8.37 2.06 -0.59
C VAL A 5 -7.60 1.85 0.72
N LYS A 6 -6.45 1.18 0.63
CA LYS A 6 -5.47 1.04 1.71
C LYS A 6 -4.21 1.79 1.33
N PHE A 7 -3.72 2.63 2.25
CA PHE A 7 -2.48 3.39 2.07
C PHE A 7 -1.37 2.80 2.93
N PHE A 8 -0.19 2.67 2.34
CA PHE A 8 1.05 2.33 3.03
C PHE A 8 2.06 3.43 2.76
N THR A 9 2.57 4.08 3.80
CA THR A 9 3.55 5.17 3.67
C THR A 9 4.76 4.88 4.52
N HIS A 10 5.94 5.01 3.94
CA HIS A 10 7.22 4.87 4.63
C HIS A 10 8.11 6.05 4.33
N ILE A 11 8.87 6.47 5.35
CA ILE A 11 9.90 7.50 5.21
C ILE A 11 11.18 6.76 4.83
N SER A 12 11.66 6.99 3.62
CA SER A 12 12.85 6.36 3.08
C SER A 12 14.01 7.35 2.94
N GLY A 13 15.23 6.82 2.84
CA GLY A 13 16.37 7.59 2.35
C GLY A 13 16.18 7.95 0.88
N GLN A 14 16.94 8.93 0.39
CA GLN A 14 16.94 9.29 -1.03
C GLN A 14 17.33 8.06 -1.89
N GLY A 15 16.50 7.74 -2.88
CA GLY A 15 16.77 6.69 -3.87
C GLY A 15 16.33 5.30 -3.45
N SER A 16 15.62 5.14 -2.33
CA SER A 16 15.04 3.85 -1.95
C SER A 16 13.83 3.50 -2.83
N THR A 17 13.64 2.21 -3.13
CA THR A 17 12.42 1.69 -3.74
C THR A 17 11.54 0.98 -2.70
N VAL A 18 10.32 0.58 -3.08
CA VAL A 18 9.44 -0.23 -2.20
C VAL A 18 10.15 -1.50 -1.71
N ALA A 19 10.91 -2.16 -2.58
CA ALA A 19 11.64 -3.40 -2.27
C ALA A 19 12.83 -3.18 -1.31
N ASP A 20 13.37 -1.95 -1.26
CA ASP A 20 14.46 -1.59 -0.35
C ASP A 20 13.96 -1.20 1.05
N THR A 21 12.64 -1.30 1.31
CA THR A 21 12.02 -0.88 2.56
C THR A 21 11.15 -1.99 3.15
N GLU A 22 10.77 -1.83 4.42
CA GLU A 22 9.82 -2.74 5.09
C GLU A 22 8.41 -2.71 4.45
N LEU A 23 8.14 -1.77 3.53
CA LEU A 23 6.85 -1.67 2.84
C LEU A 23 6.45 -2.95 2.14
N GLU A 24 7.37 -3.61 1.43
CA GLU A 24 7.04 -4.83 0.68
C GLU A 24 6.48 -5.91 1.62
N GLY A 25 7.16 -6.16 2.74
CA GLY A 25 6.72 -7.12 3.74
C GLY A 25 5.35 -6.78 4.32
N ILE A 26 5.14 -5.51 4.70
CA ILE A 26 3.87 -5.03 5.27
C ILE A 26 2.73 -5.15 4.25
N ILE A 27 2.98 -4.79 2.98
CA ILE A 27 1.99 -4.91 1.91
C ILE A 27 1.65 -6.38 1.67
N ASN A 28 2.66 -7.26 1.60
CA ASN A 28 2.46 -8.70 1.38
C ASN A 28 1.68 -9.35 2.52
N GLU A 29 2.00 -9.03 3.78
CA GLU A 29 1.26 -9.53 4.95
C GLU A 29 -0.20 -9.07 4.93
N TRP A 30 -0.43 -7.80 4.57
CA TRP A 30 -1.79 -7.28 4.44
C TRP A 30 -2.56 -7.92 3.27
N LEU A 31 -1.92 -8.12 2.12
CA LEU A 31 -2.53 -8.80 0.97
C LEU A 31 -2.88 -10.25 1.30
N ALA A 32 -2.03 -10.97 2.04
CA ALA A 32 -2.28 -12.34 2.46
C ALA A 32 -3.47 -12.48 3.43
N SER A 33 -3.77 -11.43 4.20
CA SER A 33 -4.88 -11.40 5.15
C SER A 33 -6.15 -10.73 4.62
N THR A 34 -6.10 -10.12 3.44
CA THR A 34 -7.23 -9.40 2.85
C THR A 34 -7.91 -10.23 1.77
N GLU A 35 -9.13 -10.68 2.06
CA GLU A 35 -9.98 -11.35 1.07
C GLU A 35 -10.61 -10.34 0.11
N GLY A 36 -10.64 -10.68 -1.18
CA GLY A 36 -11.24 -9.87 -2.23
C GLY A 36 -10.37 -9.72 -3.48
N LYS A 37 -10.69 -8.73 -4.31
CA LYS A 37 -10.02 -8.49 -5.58
C LYS A 37 -9.32 -7.13 -5.59
N ILE A 38 -8.02 -7.14 -5.87
CA ILE A 38 -7.27 -5.91 -6.13
C ILE A 38 -7.75 -5.31 -7.46
N ALA A 39 -8.11 -4.03 -7.41
CA ALA A 39 -8.58 -3.27 -8.57
C ALA A 39 -7.43 -2.47 -9.20
N SER A 40 -6.59 -1.84 -8.38
CA SER A 40 -5.45 -1.04 -8.86
C SER A 40 -4.41 -0.87 -7.76
N ILE A 41 -3.15 -0.73 -8.14
CA ILE A 41 -2.03 -0.38 -7.26
C ILE A 41 -1.33 0.82 -7.86
N THR A 42 -1.13 1.86 -7.07
CA THR A 42 -0.41 3.07 -7.49
C THR A 42 0.66 3.42 -6.47
N GLN A 43 1.82 3.86 -6.93
CA GLN A 43 2.90 4.39 -6.10
C GLN A 43 3.01 5.89 -6.30
N SER A 44 3.28 6.62 -5.22
CA SER A 44 3.65 8.03 -5.24
C SER A 44 4.87 8.26 -4.37
N GLU A 45 5.84 8.98 -4.91
CA GLU A 45 7.03 9.41 -4.19
C GLU A 45 6.96 10.91 -3.96
N SER A 46 7.30 11.36 -2.75
CA SER A 46 7.33 12.77 -2.43
C SER A 46 8.53 13.07 -1.53
N ASN A 47 9.21 14.18 -1.78
CA ASN A 47 10.25 14.67 -0.89
C ASN A 47 9.64 15.78 -0.03
N ARG A 48 9.79 15.67 1.30
CA ARG A 48 9.51 16.79 2.21
C ARG A 48 10.82 17.34 2.71
N ASP A 49 11.08 18.61 2.41
CA ASP A 49 12.17 19.36 3.01
C ASP A 49 12.15 19.14 4.53
N SER A 50 13.27 18.69 5.09
CA SER A 50 13.51 18.27 6.49
C SER A 50 13.04 16.90 6.97
N ARG A 51 12.26 16.11 6.21
CA ARG A 51 11.80 14.76 6.64
C ARG A 51 12.20 13.58 5.76
N GLY A 52 12.88 13.83 4.63
CA GLY A 52 13.37 12.79 3.73
C GLY A 52 12.39 12.46 2.60
N GLN A 53 12.70 11.39 1.87
CA GLN A 53 11.83 10.87 0.80
C GLN A 53 10.72 10.05 1.45
N HIS A 54 9.51 10.18 0.92
CA HIS A 54 8.36 9.39 1.34
C HIS A 54 7.90 8.57 0.15
N ILE A 55 7.76 7.26 0.37
CA ILE A 55 7.16 6.34 -0.60
C ILE A 55 5.77 6.01 -0.08
N THR A 56 4.75 6.21 -0.92
CA THR A 56 3.37 5.82 -0.62
C THR A 56 2.86 4.86 -1.67
N VAL A 57 2.34 3.72 -1.22
CA VAL A 57 1.63 2.73 -2.05
C VAL A 57 0.15 2.79 -1.69
N CYS A 58 -0.68 3.00 -2.70
CA CYS A 58 -2.13 2.96 -2.58
C CYS A 58 -2.63 1.68 -3.25
N VAL A 59 -3.35 0.85 -2.50
CA VAL A 59 -3.99 -0.35 -3.03
C VAL A 59 -5.50 -0.16 -3.02
N TRP A 60 -6.07 -0.08 -4.22
CA TRP A 60 -7.52 -0.07 -4.44
C TRP A 60 -8.01 -1.50 -4.56
N TYR A 61 -9.01 -1.88 -3.78
CA TYR A 61 -9.51 -3.25 -3.73
C TYR A 61 -11.02 -3.30 -3.50
N ARG A 62 -11.61 -4.41 -3.91
CA ARG A 62 -13.00 -4.77 -3.64
C ARG A 62 -12.97 -5.93 -2.64
N PRO A 63 -13.26 -5.68 -1.36
CA PRO A 63 -13.30 -6.77 -0.38
C PRO A 63 -14.37 -7.79 -0.81
N ASP A 64 -14.08 -9.07 -0.61
CA ASP A 64 -15.16 -10.06 -0.58
C ASP A 64 -15.94 -9.76 0.70
N GLU A 65 -17.25 -9.49 0.57
CA GLU A 65 -18.04 -9.32 1.77
C GLU A 65 -18.16 -10.70 2.41
N ALA A 66 -17.39 -10.93 3.49
CA ALA A 66 -17.54 -12.10 4.34
C ALA A 66 -19.03 -12.38 4.52
N GLY A 67 -19.43 -13.57 4.07
CA GLY A 67 -20.79 -13.85 3.62
C GLY A 67 -21.91 -13.31 4.51
N SER A 68 -22.90 -12.71 3.87
CA SER A 68 -24.27 -13.06 4.23
C SER A 68 -24.51 -14.48 3.73
N SER A 69 -24.25 -15.47 4.57
CA SER A 69 -24.74 -16.85 4.41
C SER A 69 -25.36 -17.30 5.72
#